data_AF-A0A1V5ZKZ1-F1
#
_entry.id   AF-A0A1V5ZKZ1-F1
#
_cell.length_a   1.000
_cell.length_b   1.000
_cell.length_c   1.000
_cell.angle_alpha   90.00
_cell.angle_beta   90.00
_cell.angle_gamma   90.00
#
_symmetry.space_group_name_H-M   'P 1'
#
loop_
_entity.id
_entity.type
_entity.pdbx_description
1 polymer ?
#
loop_
_entity_poly.entity_id
_entity_poly.type
_entity_poly.pdbx_seq_one_letter_code
_entity_poly.pdbx_strand_id
1 'polypeptide(L)'
;MLLSSDSQGKKNKSWWDIKNGTTNIILSTHSEIFQNYKKLKKIIIIRPHKRYYANQQDPRYKTFTVVQKLSEIRNAELESI
;
A
#
# COMPACT_ATOMS: atom_id res chain seq x y z
N MET A 1 -10.12 0.45 4.73
CA MET A 1 -8.91 0.08 5.49
C MET A 1 -9.07 -1.36 5.91
N LEU A 2 -8.08 -2.20 5.59
CA LEU A 2 -8.04 -3.58 6.04
C LEU A 2 -7.17 -3.66 7.31
N LEU A 3 -7.59 -4.50 8.24
CA LEU A 3 -6.88 -4.77 9.48
C LEU A 3 -6.30 -6.18 9.47
N SER A 4 -5.25 -6.40 10.25
CA SER A 4 -4.66 -7.74 10.40
C SER A 4 -5.70 -8.78 10.85
N SER A 5 -6.61 -8.38 11.74
CA SER A 5 -7.71 -9.18 12.28
C SER A 5 -8.89 -9.39 11.33
N ASP A 6 -8.92 -8.72 10.17
CA ASP A 6 -10.02 -8.91 9.22
C ASP A 6 -10.03 -10.33 8.64
N SER A 7 -11.24 -10.85 8.41
CA SER A 7 -11.44 -12.17 7.83
C SER A 7 -10.88 -12.27 6.41
N GLN A 8 -10.49 -13.49 6.03
CA GLN A 8 -9.97 -13.75 4.68
C GLN A 8 -11.01 -13.41 3.60
N GLY A 9 -12.30 -13.62 3.85
CA GLY A 9 -13.36 -13.25 2.91
C GLY A 9 -13.39 -11.73 2.62
N LYS A 10 -13.21 -10.91 3.66
CA LYS A 10 -13.16 -9.44 3.50
C LYS A 10 -11.91 -8.98 2.76
N LYS A 11 -10.74 -9.57 3.08
CA LYS A 11 -9.47 -9.29 2.39
C LYS A 11 -9.56 -9.69 0.91
N ASN A 12 -10.11 -10.86 0.60
CA ASN A 12 -10.30 -11.32 -0.77
C ASN A 12 -11.22 -10.39 -1.57
N LYS A 13 -12.36 -9.98 -0.99
CA LYS A 13 -13.27 -9.04 -1.63
C LYS A 13 -12.55 -7.71 -1.92
N SER A 14 -11.86 -7.15 -0.94
CA SER A 14 -11.09 -5.91 -1.11
C SER A 14 -10.02 -6.04 -2.19
N TRP A 15 -9.34 -7.18 -2.28
CA TRP A 15 -8.35 -7.42 -3.33
C TRP A 15 -8.97 -7.38 -4.73
N TRP A 16 -10.13 -8.04 -4.92
CA TRP A 16 -10.87 -7.99 -6.18
C TRP A 16 -11.38 -6.59 -6.50
N ASP A 17 -11.87 -5.85 -5.50
CA ASP A 17 -12.34 -4.48 -5.67
C ASP A 17 -11.21 -3.53 -6.14
N ILE A 18 -10.03 -3.64 -5.52
CA ILE A 18 -8.83 -2.86 -5.90
C ILE A 18 -8.36 -3.24 -7.32
N LYS A 19 -8.34 -4.55 -7.63
CA LYS A 19 -7.94 -5.06 -8.95
C LYS A 19 -8.89 -4.64 -10.06
N ASN A 20 -10.19 -4.61 -9.78
CA ASN A 20 -11.20 -4.19 -10.76
C ASN A 20 -11.32 -2.66 -10.85
N GLY A 21 -10.75 -1.93 -9.89
CA GLY A 21 -10.76 -0.47 -9.83
C GLY A 21 -12.08 0.11 -9.33
N THR A 22 -12.83 -0.66 -8.53
CA THR A 22 -14.04 -0.17 -7.85
C THR A 22 -13.70 0.67 -6.62
N THR A 23 -12.47 0.57 -6.12
CA THR A 23 -11.97 1.34 -4.99
C THR A 23 -11.09 2.50 -5.46
N ASN A 24 -11.48 3.73 -5.08
CA ASN A 24 -10.76 4.96 -5.48
C ASN A 24 -9.67 5.39 -4.48
N ILE A 25 -9.89 5.15 -3.19
CA ILE A 25 -8.98 5.56 -2.11
C ILE A 25 -8.73 4.35 -1.22
N ILE A 26 -7.44 4.09 -0.94
CA ILE A 26 -7.02 2.96 -0.14
C ILE A 26 -6.20 3.52 1.04
N LEU A 27 -6.75 3.40 2.24
CA LEU A 27 -6.00 3.60 3.47
C LEU A 27 -5.40 2.26 3.88
N SER A 28 -4.07 2.18 3.88
CA SER A 28 -3.33 0.95 4.12
C SER A 28 -2.16 1.16 5.08
N THR A 29 -1.70 0.06 5.68
CA THR A 29 -0.44 0.02 6.44
C THR A 29 0.68 -0.53 5.55
N HIS A 30 1.91 -0.61 6.06
CA HIS A 30 3.07 -1.05 5.28
C HIS A 30 2.92 -2.46 4.67
N SER A 31 2.15 -3.37 5.28
CA SER A 31 1.94 -4.73 4.78
C SER A 31 1.02 -4.79 3.57
N GLU A 32 0.18 -3.77 3.36
CA GLU A 32 -0.87 -3.75 2.35
C GLU A 32 -0.55 -2.84 1.17
N ILE A 33 0.71 -2.42 1.02
CA ILE A 33 1.17 -1.61 -0.12
C ILE A 33 1.30 -2.44 -1.41
N PHE A 34 1.27 -3.77 -1.31
CA PHE A 34 1.51 -4.69 -2.43
C PHE A 34 0.23 -5.14 -3.14
N GLN A 35 -0.82 -4.31 -3.11
CA GLN A 35 -2.08 -4.66 -3.77
C GLN A 35 -1.97 -4.54 -5.30
N ASN A 36 -2.84 -5.25 -6.01
CA ASN A 36 -2.88 -5.18 -7.46
C ASN A 36 -3.73 -3.98 -7.91
N TYR A 37 -3.16 -2.78 -7.87
CA TYR A 37 -3.87 -1.56 -8.27
C TYR A 37 -4.14 -1.55 -9.78
N LYS A 38 -5.40 -1.37 -10.20
CA LYS A 38 -5.76 -1.19 -11.62
C LYS A 38 -5.13 0.05 -12.26
N LYS A 39 -5.22 1.19 -11.57
CA LYS A 39 -4.63 2.47 -11.99
C LYS A 39 -4.25 3.29 -10.76
N LEU A 40 -2.99 3.19 -10.36
CA LEU A 40 -2.44 3.96 -9.25
C LEU A 40 -2.04 5.34 -9.77
N LYS A 41 -2.63 6.41 -9.22
CA LYS A 41 -2.35 7.80 -9.65
C LYS A 41 -1.47 8.55 -8.67
N LYS A 42 -1.71 8.36 -7.37
CA LYS A 42 -1.07 9.10 -6.30
C LYS A 42 -0.86 8.21 -5.09
N ILE A 43 0.28 8.38 -4.44
CA ILE A 43 0.62 7.74 -3.18
C ILE A 43 0.98 8.83 -2.19
N ILE A 44 0.34 8.80 -1.01
CA ILE A 44 0.60 9.76 0.07
C ILE A 44 1.18 8.97 1.24
N ILE A 45 2.41 9.30 1.63
CA ILE A 45 3.06 8.72 2.82
C ILE A 45 3.01 9.77 3.93
N ILE A 46 2.42 9.39 5.07
CA ILE A 46 2.36 10.24 6.25
C ILE A 46 3.52 9.88 7.19
N ARG A 47 4.36 10.84 7.55
CA ARG A 47 5.50 10.72 8.48
C ARG A 47 6.54 9.66 8.05
N PRO A 48 7.18 9.81 6.88
CA PRO A 48 8.09 8.81 6.32
C PRO A 48 9.33 8.51 7.18
N HIS A 49 9.74 9.44 8.06
CA HIS A 49 10.92 9.28 8.91
C HIS A 49 10.75 8.32 10.10
N LYS A 50 9.53 7.82 10.37
CA LYS A 50 9.28 6.98 11.55
C LYS A 50 9.72 5.53 11.34
N ARG A 51 10.36 4.98 12.38
CA ARG A 51 10.98 3.62 12.39
C ARG A 51 9.98 2.48 12.12
N TYR A 52 8.70 2.64 12.44
CA TYR A 52 7.67 1.59 12.22
C TYR A 52 7.37 1.32 10.74
N TYR A 53 7.93 2.10 9.81
CA TYR A 53 7.89 1.81 8.38
C TYR A 53 8.98 0.83 7.91
N ALA A 54 9.89 0.40 8.79
CA ALA A 54 10.81 -0.69 8.52
C ALA A 54 10.19 -2.00 8.99
N ASN A 55 9.78 -2.85 8.05
CA ASN A 55 9.33 -4.21 8.37
C ASN A 55 10.49 -4.97 9.02
N GLN A 56 10.28 -5.47 10.24
CA GLN A 56 11.30 -6.18 11.01
C GLN A 56 11.31 -7.68 10.69
N GLN A 57 10.18 -8.20 10.20
CA GLN A 57 10.02 -9.59 9.78
C GLN A 57 10.54 -9.77 8.35
N ASP A 58 11.12 -10.93 8.06
CA ASP A 58 11.57 -11.22 6.70
C ASP A 58 10.37 -11.38 5.73
N PRO A 59 10.44 -10.80 4.51
CA PRO A 59 11.52 -9.97 4.00
C PRO A 59 11.56 -8.58 4.65
N ARG A 60 12.75 -8.17 5.10
CA ARG A 60 12.98 -6.83 5.66
C ARG A 60 13.03 -5.79 4.55
N TYR A 61 12.11 -4.83 4.60
CA TYR A 61 12.07 -3.71 3.67
C TYR A 61 11.74 -2.40 4.38
N LYS A 62 12.23 -1.30 3.80
CA LYS A 62 11.81 0.06 4.16
C LYS A 62 10.62 0.42 3.29
N THR A 63 9.46 0.69 3.90
CA THR A 63 8.22 1.02 3.18
C THR A 63 8.41 2.17 2.22
N PHE A 64 9.15 3.21 2.63
CA PHE A 64 9.44 4.37 1.78
C PHE A 64 10.14 3.96 0.47
N THR A 65 11.19 3.16 0.55
CA THR A 65 11.94 2.67 -0.63
C THR A 65 11.05 1.85 -1.57
N VAL A 66 10.18 0.99 -1.01
CA VAL A 66 9.23 0.20 -1.79
C VAL A 66 8.22 1.09 -2.50
N VAL A 67 7.64 2.06 -1.78
CA VAL A 67 6.64 2.97 -2.34
C VAL A 67 7.25 3.89 -3.40
N GLN A 68 8.48 4.36 -3.20
CA GLN A 68 9.22 5.11 -4.20
C GLN A 68 9.37 4.30 -5.49
N LYS A 69 9.82 3.04 -5.39
CA LYS A 69 9.94 2.16 -6.56
C LYS A 69 8.58 1.85 -7.20
N LEU A 70 7.54 1.69 -6.38
CA LEU A 70 6.17 1.45 -6.86
C LEU A 70 5.64 2.66 -7.66
N SER A 71 5.90 3.88 -7.18
CA SER A 71 5.56 5.13 -7.86
C SER A 71 6.25 5.21 -9.23
N GLU A 72 7.54 4.89 -9.31
CA GLU A 72 8.28 4.85 -10.58
C GLU A 72 7.69 3.82 -11.56
N ILE A 73 7.47 2.57 -11.12
CA ILE A 73 6.96 1.49 -11.98
C ILE A 73 5.54 1.79 -12.48
N ARG A 74 4.72 2.43 -11.64
CA ARG A 74 3.32 2.71 -11.94
C ARG A 74 3.07 4.10 -12.50
N ASN A 75 4.13 4.91 -12.67
CA ASN A 75 4.05 6.32 -13.06
C ASN A 75 3.00 7.08 -12.22
N ALA A 76 3.08 6.92 -10.89
CA ALA A 76 2.19 7.53 -9.92
C ALA A 76 2.91 8.65 -9.18
N GLU A 77 2.21 9.73 -8.85
CA GLU A 77 2.73 10.83 -8.04
C GLU A 77 3.00 10.36 -6.60
N LEU A 78 4.16 10.69 -6.05
CA LEU A 78 4.51 10.39 -4.65
C LEU A 78 4.58 11.70 -3.86
N GLU A 79 3.76 11.80 -2.82
CA GLU A 79 3.77 12.92 -1.88
C GLU A 79 4.08 12.40 -0.47
N SER A 80 4.96 13.10 0.24
CA SER A 80 5.28 12.81 1.64
C SER A 80 4.90 13.99 2.53
N ILE A 81 4.08 13.72 3.54
CA ILE A 81 3.53 14.70 4.49
C ILE A 81 4.00 14.38 5.91
#